data_AF-A0A1I2EWG5-F1
#
_entry.id   AF-A0A1I2EWG5-F1
#
_cell.length_a   1.000
_cell.length_b   1.000
_cell.length_c   1.000
_cell.angle_alpha   90.00
_cell.angle_beta   90.00
_cell.angle_gamma   90.00
#
_symmetry.space_group_name_H-M   'P 1'
#
loop_
_entity.id
_entity.type
_entity.pdbx_description
1 polymer ?
#
loop_
_entity_poly.entity_id
_entity_poly.type
_entity_poly.pdbx_seq_one_letter_code
_entity_poly.pdbx_strand_id
1 'polypeptide(L)'
;MKWLVAIAVACGLGLGGLWLARSRPHAAAPVVAASTPKAPRAAASVDTAAIRDYRERERFGQDVEDFFVRAPRLDPATRQRQADALREELRRREADRSISAGESMNLQIALVRATVDDPQAQASALAALAEHFRTDAEQANQAWQQHLATDPQFQRYKQDERRIVETVMAMPVIPGGVSRDAYLREQLQHAREMAYRQ
;
A
#
# COMPACT_ATOMS: atom_id res chain seq x y z
N MET A 1 -18.68 -27.83 2.46
CA MET A 1 -18.26 -27.48 3.84
C MET A 1 -17.27 -26.33 3.72
N LYS A 2 -17.68 -25.05 3.87
CA LYS A 2 -17.75 -24.28 5.15
C LYS A 2 -16.42 -24.41 5.91
N TRP A 3 -15.44 -23.52 5.68
CA TRP A 3 -15.24 -22.15 6.21
C TRP A 3 -14.23 -22.13 7.38
N LEU A 4 -13.22 -21.24 7.22
CA LEU A 4 -12.50 -20.39 8.20
C LEU A 4 -11.88 -21.00 9.46
N VAL A 5 -10.66 -20.54 9.81
CA VAL A 5 -10.25 -19.89 11.08
C VAL A 5 -8.90 -19.20 10.80
N ALA A 6 -8.79 -17.87 10.70
CA ALA A 6 -8.87 -16.77 11.67
C ALA A 6 -7.50 -16.36 12.23
N ILE A 7 -7.11 -15.13 11.86
CA ILE A 7 -5.98 -14.36 12.39
C ILE A 7 -6.40 -13.80 13.75
N ALA A 8 -5.64 -14.09 14.80
CA ALA A 8 -5.81 -13.46 16.11
C ALA A 8 -4.92 -12.20 16.19
N VAL A 9 -5.54 -11.03 16.09
CA VAL A 9 -4.97 -9.74 16.49
C VAL A 9 -5.23 -9.59 17.98
N ALA A 10 -4.15 -9.58 18.78
CA ALA A 10 -4.24 -9.27 20.21
C ALA A 10 -4.14 -7.75 20.40
N CYS A 11 -5.28 -7.12 20.68
CA CYS A 11 -5.38 -5.77 21.21
C CYS A 11 -4.83 -5.71 22.65
N GLY A 12 -3.79 -4.91 22.88
CA GLY A 12 -3.37 -4.50 24.21
C GLY A 12 -4.11 -3.24 24.66
N LEU A 13 -5.22 -3.41 25.37
CA LEU A 13 -5.83 -2.36 26.19
C LEU A 13 -5.10 -2.32 27.54
N GLY A 14 -4.42 -1.21 27.82
CA GLY A 14 -3.88 -0.88 29.13
C GLY A 14 -4.61 0.31 29.72
N LEU A 15 -5.72 0.02 30.41
CA LEU A 15 -6.44 0.92 31.29
C LEU A 15 -5.54 1.37 32.45
N GLY A 16 -5.42 2.68 32.66
CA GLY A 16 -4.72 3.24 33.81
C GLY A 16 -5.34 4.55 34.26
N GLY A 17 -6.11 4.50 35.35
CA GLY A 17 -6.12 5.58 36.34
C GLY A 17 -7.12 6.71 36.15
N LEU A 18 -8.38 6.45 36.49
CA LEU A 18 -9.34 7.45 36.95
C LEU A 18 -8.75 8.19 38.19
N TRP A 19 -8.52 9.49 38.08
CA TRP A 19 -8.42 10.38 39.24
C TRP A 19 -9.43 11.51 39.10
N LEU A 20 -10.52 11.39 39.87
CA LEU A 20 -11.41 12.51 40.17
C LEU A 20 -10.66 13.48 41.09
N ALA A 21 -10.28 14.63 40.57
CA ALA A 21 -9.93 15.79 41.38
C ALA A 21 -10.94 16.91 41.13
N ARG A 22 -11.71 17.15 42.19
CA ARG A 22 -12.78 18.12 42.40
C ARG A 22 -12.38 19.53 41.98
N SER A 23 -13.15 20.12 41.08
CA SER A 23 -13.07 21.52 40.66
C SER A 23 -13.38 22.47 41.82
N ARG A 24 -12.44 23.38 42.12
CA ARG A 24 -12.69 24.62 42.84
C ARG A 24 -12.62 25.78 41.83
N PRO A 25 -13.63 26.67 41.76
CA PRO A 25 -13.51 27.88 40.97
C PRO A 25 -12.55 28.84 41.69
N HIS A 26 -11.39 29.10 41.09
CA HIS A 26 -10.53 30.20 41.53
C HIS A 26 -10.99 31.47 40.83
N ALA A 27 -11.21 32.52 41.62
CA ALA A 27 -11.65 33.83 41.20
C ALA A 27 -10.75 34.40 40.09
N ALA A 28 -11.37 34.93 39.05
CA ALA A 28 -10.70 35.63 37.96
C ALA A 28 -10.03 36.90 38.49
N ALA A 29 -8.69 36.93 38.46
CA ALA A 29 -7.95 38.19 38.44
C ALA A 29 -7.95 38.71 36.99
N PRO A 30 -8.16 40.02 36.74
CA PRO A 30 -8.12 40.56 35.40
C PRO A 30 -6.68 40.54 34.90
N VAL A 31 -6.38 39.59 34.02
CA VAL A 31 -5.14 39.60 33.26
C VAL A 31 -5.26 40.72 32.24
N VAL A 32 -4.44 41.76 32.42
CA VAL A 32 -4.24 42.82 31.44
C VAL A 32 -3.90 42.14 30.11
N ALA A 33 -4.79 42.30 29.13
CA ALA A 33 -4.59 41.80 27.78
C ALA A 33 -3.38 42.52 27.17
N ALA A 34 -2.21 41.91 27.24
CA ALA A 34 -1.11 42.26 26.36
C ALA A 34 -1.52 41.81 24.95
N SER A 35 -1.95 42.78 24.15
CA SER A 35 -2.19 42.61 22.72
C SER A 35 -0.87 42.25 22.04
N THR A 36 -0.53 40.97 22.00
CA THR A 36 0.47 40.46 21.06
C THR A 36 -0.10 40.65 19.66
N PRO A 37 0.59 41.36 18.75
CA PRO A 37 0.17 41.40 17.37
C PRO A 37 0.15 39.96 16.84
N LYS A 38 -1.04 39.49 16.49
CA LYS A 38 -1.26 38.22 15.81
C LYS A 38 -0.45 38.26 14.53
N ALA A 39 0.74 37.64 14.55
CA ALA A 39 1.50 37.36 13.36
C ALA A 39 0.52 36.73 12.35
N PRO A 40 0.48 37.22 11.09
CA PRO A 40 -0.38 36.62 10.08
C PRO A 40 0.00 35.14 10.03
N ARG A 41 -0.94 34.28 10.42
CA ARG A 41 -0.83 32.85 10.20
C ARG A 41 -0.60 32.72 8.71
N ALA A 42 0.62 32.38 8.31
CA ALA A 42 0.93 32.05 6.93
C ALA A 42 -0.16 31.07 6.51
N ALA A 43 -1.03 31.49 5.59
CA ALA A 43 -1.99 30.61 4.99
C ALA A 43 -1.16 29.47 4.45
N ALA A 44 -1.32 28.26 5.01
CA ALA A 44 -0.69 27.08 4.47
C ALA A 44 -1.07 27.06 3.00
N SER A 45 -0.10 27.30 2.12
CA SER A 45 -0.29 27.25 0.69
C SER A 45 -0.80 25.85 0.41
N VAL A 46 -2.08 25.70 0.11
CA VAL A 46 -2.60 24.40 -0.27
C VAL A 46 -1.87 24.05 -1.55
N ASP A 47 -1.19 22.90 -1.53
CA ASP A 47 -0.44 22.45 -2.68
C ASP A 47 -1.41 22.25 -3.85
N THR A 48 -1.33 23.16 -4.82
CA THR A 48 -2.19 23.18 -6.01
C THR A 48 -2.03 21.90 -6.82
N ALA A 49 -0.87 21.21 -6.72
CA ALA A 49 -0.66 19.92 -7.37
C ALA A 49 -1.44 18.81 -6.65
N ALA A 50 -1.33 18.71 -5.32
CA ALA A 50 -2.06 17.71 -4.53
C ALA A 50 -3.60 17.82 -4.71
N ILE A 51 -4.14 19.04 -4.80
CA ILE A 51 -5.57 19.24 -5.12
C ILE A 51 -5.90 18.71 -6.52
N ARG A 52 -5.04 18.94 -7.51
CA ARG A 52 -5.26 18.50 -8.89
C ARG A 52 -5.30 16.98 -8.96
N ASP A 53 -4.31 16.30 -8.37
CA ASP A 53 -4.23 14.84 -8.36
C ASP A 53 -5.45 14.21 -7.68
N TYR A 54 -5.92 14.82 -6.59
CA TYR A 54 -7.15 14.39 -5.92
C TYR A 54 -8.36 14.50 -6.85
N ARG A 55 -8.55 15.65 -7.52
CA ARG A 55 -9.66 15.84 -8.45
C ARG A 55 -9.61 14.91 -9.66
N GLU A 56 -8.41 14.62 -10.17
CA GLU A 56 -8.22 13.68 -11.27
C GLU A 56 -8.56 12.25 -10.86
N ARG A 57 -8.20 11.84 -9.63
CA ARG A 57 -8.63 10.55 -9.06
C ARG A 57 -10.15 10.45 -8.93
N GLU A 58 -10.79 11.48 -8.37
CA GLU A 58 -12.25 11.52 -8.23
C GLU A 58 -12.96 11.44 -9.58
N ARG A 59 -12.48 12.20 -10.57
CA ARG A 59 -13.04 12.19 -11.92
C ARG A 59 -12.91 10.82 -12.57
N PHE A 60 -11.75 10.18 -12.46
CA PHE A 60 -11.57 8.84 -13.00
C PHE A 60 -12.50 7.83 -12.34
N GLY A 61 -12.65 7.89 -11.02
CA GLY A 61 -13.61 7.05 -10.29
C GLY A 61 -15.04 7.23 -10.82
N GLN A 62 -15.46 8.48 -11.01
CA GLN A 62 -16.78 8.81 -11.59
C GLN A 62 -16.92 8.29 -13.02
N ASP A 63 -15.91 8.48 -13.88
CA ASP A 63 -15.94 8.01 -15.28
C ASP A 63 -16.08 6.47 -15.35
N VAL A 64 -15.40 5.75 -14.45
CA VAL A 64 -15.50 4.28 -14.33
C VAL A 64 -16.90 3.87 -13.86
N GLU A 65 -17.42 4.49 -12.81
CA GLU A 65 -18.77 4.20 -12.29
C GLU A 65 -19.84 4.47 -13.36
N ASP A 66 -19.80 5.65 -13.97
CA ASP A 66 -20.72 6.07 -15.01
C ASP A 66 -20.71 5.14 -16.22
N PHE A 67 -19.53 4.63 -16.59
CA PHE A 67 -19.42 3.63 -17.64
C PHE A 67 -20.18 2.35 -17.25
N PHE A 68 -19.90 1.77 -16.08
CA PHE A 68 -20.53 0.50 -15.70
C PHE A 68 -22.04 0.62 -15.49
N VAL A 69 -22.53 1.76 -15.00
CA VAL A 69 -23.97 2.05 -14.88
C VAL A 69 -24.66 2.13 -16.25
N ARG A 70 -24.00 2.75 -17.24
CA ARG A 70 -24.59 2.99 -18.57
C ARG A 70 -24.32 1.88 -19.57
N ALA A 71 -23.25 1.11 -19.41
CA ALA A 71 -22.78 0.12 -20.36
C ALA A 71 -23.89 -0.82 -20.91
N PRO A 72 -24.80 -1.37 -20.08
CA PRO A 72 -25.87 -2.25 -20.57
C PRO A 72 -26.85 -1.57 -21.54
N ARG A 73 -26.94 -0.24 -21.52
CA ARG A 73 -27.83 0.57 -22.36
C ARG A 73 -27.13 1.17 -23.59
N LEU A 74 -25.81 1.03 -23.67
CA LEU A 74 -25.03 1.52 -24.81
C LEU A 74 -25.08 0.50 -25.96
N ASP A 75 -25.07 1.02 -27.19
CA ASP A 75 -24.79 0.21 -28.36
C ASP A 75 -23.36 -0.39 -28.28
N PRO A 76 -23.11 -1.55 -28.92
CA PRO A 76 -21.83 -2.24 -28.79
C PRO A 76 -20.62 -1.39 -29.19
N ALA A 77 -20.73 -0.58 -30.24
CA ALA A 77 -19.60 0.22 -30.73
C ALA A 77 -19.26 1.37 -29.77
N THR A 78 -20.27 2.04 -29.21
CA THR A 78 -20.05 3.07 -28.19
C THR A 78 -19.55 2.48 -26.88
N ARG A 79 -20.08 1.33 -26.46
CA ARG A 79 -19.61 0.61 -25.26
C ARG A 79 -18.14 0.25 -25.38
N GLN A 80 -17.73 -0.30 -26.53
CA GLN A 80 -16.34 -0.66 -26.80
C GLN A 80 -15.43 0.57 -26.78
N ARG A 81 -15.79 1.64 -27.49
CA ARG A 81 -14.98 2.89 -27.52
C ARG A 81 -14.77 3.47 -26.12
N GLN A 82 -15.81 3.51 -25.29
CA GLN A 82 -15.69 4.03 -23.92
C GLN A 82 -14.81 3.11 -23.05
N ALA A 83 -14.96 1.80 -23.17
CA ALA A 83 -14.11 0.86 -22.46
C ALA A 83 -12.63 0.99 -22.88
N ASP A 84 -12.35 1.19 -24.17
CA ASP A 84 -10.97 1.39 -24.66
C ASP A 84 -10.35 2.68 -24.12
N ALA A 85 -11.13 3.75 -24.01
CA ALA A 85 -10.67 4.98 -23.36
C ALA A 85 -10.33 4.75 -21.87
N LEU A 86 -11.15 3.98 -21.15
CA LEU A 86 -10.86 3.58 -19.76
C LEU A 86 -9.63 2.68 -19.65
N ARG A 87 -9.43 1.75 -20.59
CA ARG A 87 -8.22 0.89 -20.64
C ARG A 87 -6.94 1.72 -20.84
N GLU A 88 -6.98 2.72 -21.70
CA GLU A 88 -5.85 3.64 -21.91
C GLU A 88 -5.56 4.45 -20.64
N GLU A 89 -6.59 5.00 -20.00
CA GLU A 89 -6.43 5.74 -18.75
C GLU A 89 -5.90 4.87 -17.62
N LEU A 90 -6.38 3.61 -17.51
CA LEU A 90 -5.85 2.62 -16.57
C LEU A 90 -4.36 2.38 -16.79
N ARG A 91 -3.92 2.19 -18.03
CA ARG A 91 -2.50 1.99 -18.35
C ARG A 91 -1.64 3.18 -17.94
N ARG A 92 -2.13 4.42 -18.16
CA ARG A 92 -1.43 5.64 -17.70
C ARG A 92 -1.29 5.67 -16.18
N ARG A 93 -2.37 5.36 -15.46
CA ARG A 93 -2.43 5.39 -13.99
C ARG A 93 -1.65 4.25 -13.31
N GLU A 94 -1.52 3.13 -13.98
CA GLU A 94 -0.66 2.05 -13.53
C GLU A 94 0.82 2.44 -13.71
N ALA A 95 1.17 3.06 -14.84
CA ALA A 95 2.53 3.52 -15.12
C ALA A 95 3.02 4.62 -14.16
N ASP A 96 2.15 5.56 -13.78
CA ASP A 96 2.46 6.60 -12.79
C ASP A 96 2.28 6.16 -11.32
N ARG A 97 1.87 4.90 -11.10
CA ARG A 97 1.60 4.28 -9.79
C ARG A 97 0.48 4.96 -8.99
N SER A 98 -0.42 5.68 -9.64
CA SER A 98 -1.64 6.18 -9.01
C SER A 98 -2.69 5.09 -8.78
N ILE A 99 -2.57 3.95 -9.47
CA ILE A 99 -3.36 2.73 -9.24
C ILE A 99 -2.42 1.53 -9.17
N SER A 100 -2.73 0.57 -8.29
CA SER A 100 -1.96 -0.68 -8.19
C SER A 100 -2.25 -1.63 -9.35
N ALA A 101 -1.29 -2.50 -9.69
CA ALA A 101 -1.49 -3.53 -10.72
C ALA A 101 -2.70 -4.44 -10.43
N GLY A 102 -2.97 -4.76 -9.15
CA GLY A 102 -4.13 -5.56 -8.77
C GLY A 102 -5.47 -4.85 -8.99
N GLU A 103 -5.55 -3.55 -8.72
CA GLU A 103 -6.74 -2.74 -9.01
C GLU A 103 -6.95 -2.59 -10.52
N SER A 104 -5.88 -2.33 -11.28
CA SER A 104 -5.89 -2.29 -12.75
C SER A 104 -6.42 -3.60 -13.33
N MET A 105 -5.90 -4.75 -12.86
CA MET A 105 -6.35 -6.07 -13.28
C MET A 105 -7.84 -6.28 -13.04
N ASN A 106 -8.34 -5.95 -11.85
CA ASN A 106 -9.76 -6.09 -11.52
C ASN A 106 -10.66 -5.24 -12.42
N LEU A 107 -10.27 -3.99 -12.69
CA LEU A 107 -11.01 -3.11 -13.59
C LEU A 107 -10.96 -3.61 -15.03
N GLN A 108 -9.82 -4.11 -15.52
CA GLN A 108 -9.71 -4.69 -16.85
C GLN A 108 -10.58 -5.95 -17.01
N ILE A 109 -10.66 -6.82 -15.98
CA ILE A 109 -11.58 -7.96 -15.95
C ILE A 109 -13.03 -7.48 -16.07
N ALA A 110 -13.42 -6.47 -15.29
CA ALA A 110 -14.76 -5.91 -15.34
C ALA A 110 -15.08 -5.29 -16.71
N LEU A 111 -14.13 -4.58 -17.32
CA LEU A 111 -14.27 -4.02 -18.67
C LEU A 111 -14.45 -5.10 -19.73
N VAL A 112 -13.68 -6.19 -19.68
CA VAL A 112 -13.86 -7.35 -20.58
C VAL A 112 -15.26 -7.93 -20.43
N ARG A 113 -15.75 -8.09 -19.19
CA ARG A 113 -17.11 -8.60 -18.93
C ARG A 113 -18.21 -7.67 -19.42
N ALA A 114 -17.98 -6.36 -19.41
CA ALA A 114 -18.93 -5.37 -19.89
C ALA A 114 -18.96 -5.28 -21.42
N THR A 115 -17.85 -5.57 -22.12
CA THR A 115 -17.76 -5.37 -23.58
C THR A 115 -17.83 -6.63 -24.42
N VAL A 116 -17.54 -7.80 -23.85
CA VAL A 116 -17.51 -9.07 -24.59
C VAL A 116 -18.70 -9.93 -24.19
N ASP A 117 -19.68 -10.01 -25.09
CA ASP A 117 -20.93 -10.73 -24.85
C ASP A 117 -20.79 -12.25 -25.05
N ASP A 118 -19.94 -12.69 -25.98
CA ASP A 118 -19.70 -14.12 -26.23
C ASP A 118 -18.86 -14.76 -25.09
N PRO A 119 -19.36 -15.81 -24.42
CA PRO A 119 -18.65 -16.43 -23.29
C PRO A 119 -17.28 -17.00 -23.66
N GLN A 120 -17.12 -17.54 -24.88
CA GLN A 120 -15.84 -18.12 -25.31
C GLN A 120 -14.81 -17.03 -25.59
N ALA A 121 -15.20 -15.97 -26.31
CA ALA A 121 -14.36 -14.80 -26.53
C ALA A 121 -14.00 -14.12 -25.20
N GLN A 122 -14.94 -14.04 -24.25
CA GLN A 122 -14.70 -13.48 -22.93
C GLN A 122 -13.65 -14.31 -22.16
N ALA A 123 -13.79 -15.64 -22.14
CA ALA A 123 -12.82 -16.53 -21.52
C ALA A 123 -11.42 -16.38 -22.14
N SER A 124 -11.34 -16.29 -23.47
CA SER A 124 -10.07 -16.07 -24.18
C SER A 124 -9.45 -14.72 -23.83
N ALA A 125 -10.25 -13.65 -23.74
CA ALA A 125 -9.77 -12.32 -23.38
C ALA A 125 -9.27 -12.27 -21.92
N LEU A 126 -9.98 -12.92 -21.00
CA LEU A 126 -9.56 -13.02 -19.60
C LEU A 126 -8.29 -13.87 -19.41
N ALA A 127 -8.12 -14.94 -20.18
CA ALA A 127 -6.90 -15.74 -20.17
C ALA A 127 -5.70 -14.95 -20.70
N ALA A 128 -5.87 -14.21 -21.81
CA ALA A 128 -4.83 -13.33 -22.34
C ALA A 128 -4.45 -12.21 -21.34
N LEU A 129 -5.44 -11.64 -20.65
CA LEU A 129 -5.21 -10.65 -19.60
C LEU A 129 -4.39 -11.22 -18.43
N ALA A 130 -4.76 -12.41 -17.95
CA ALA A 130 -4.03 -13.07 -16.88
C ALA A 130 -2.57 -13.36 -17.27
N GLU A 131 -2.34 -13.79 -18.52
CA GLU A 131 -1.00 -14.06 -19.02
C GLU A 131 -0.15 -12.79 -19.12
N HIS A 132 -0.74 -11.67 -19.55
CA HIS A 132 -0.07 -10.38 -19.59
C HIS A 132 0.40 -9.95 -18.20
N PHE A 133 -0.50 -9.94 -17.20
CA PHE A 133 -0.14 -9.59 -15.82
C PHE A 133 0.90 -10.54 -15.21
N ARG A 134 0.83 -11.83 -15.54
CA ARG A 134 1.83 -12.81 -15.11
C ARG A 134 3.21 -12.48 -15.69
N THR A 135 3.27 -12.23 -16.99
CA THR A 135 4.51 -11.87 -17.69
C THR A 135 5.12 -10.60 -17.11
N ASP A 136 4.31 -9.58 -16.88
CA ASP A 136 4.77 -8.30 -16.33
C ASP A 136 5.30 -8.46 -14.90
N ALA A 137 4.61 -9.25 -14.07
CA ALA A 137 5.06 -9.57 -12.72
C ALA A 137 6.38 -10.36 -12.71
N GLU A 138 6.53 -11.32 -13.62
CA GLU A 138 7.76 -12.08 -13.79
C GLU A 138 8.93 -11.16 -14.20
N GLN A 139 8.72 -10.26 -15.16
CA GLN A 139 9.72 -9.28 -15.59
C GLN A 139 10.10 -8.31 -14.47
N ALA A 140 9.13 -7.77 -13.74
CA ALA A 140 9.37 -6.89 -12.61
C ALA A 140 10.17 -7.60 -11.50
N ASN A 141 9.83 -8.86 -11.20
CA ASN A 141 10.58 -9.66 -10.25
C ASN A 141 12.01 -9.93 -10.73
N GLN A 142 12.21 -10.28 -12.02
CA GLN A 142 13.56 -10.47 -12.58
C GLN A 142 14.40 -9.19 -12.48
N ALA A 143 13.84 -8.03 -12.84
CA ALA A 143 14.51 -6.74 -12.72
C ALA A 143 14.88 -6.42 -11.26
N TRP A 144 13.97 -6.70 -10.32
CA TRP A 144 14.23 -6.54 -8.90
C TRP A 144 15.37 -7.44 -8.40
N GLN A 145 15.38 -8.72 -8.80
CA GLN A 145 16.45 -9.65 -8.42
C GLN A 145 17.81 -9.23 -9.01
N GLN A 146 17.84 -8.73 -10.25
CA GLN A 146 19.05 -8.17 -10.86
C GLN A 146 19.55 -6.95 -10.10
N HIS A 147 18.65 -6.05 -9.71
CA HIS A 147 18.99 -4.90 -8.87
C HIS A 147 19.62 -5.36 -7.54
N LEU A 148 18.99 -6.29 -6.82
CA LEU A 148 19.52 -6.86 -5.57
C LEU A 148 20.89 -7.53 -5.76
N ALA A 149 21.11 -8.21 -6.90
CA ALA A 149 22.41 -8.82 -7.20
C ALA A 149 23.53 -7.79 -7.30
N THR A 150 23.22 -6.57 -7.77
CA THR A 150 24.19 -5.47 -7.91
C THR A 150 24.24 -4.51 -6.72
N ASP A 151 23.27 -4.55 -5.81
CA ASP A 151 23.18 -3.64 -4.66
C ASP A 151 24.26 -3.95 -3.60
N PRO A 152 25.26 -3.07 -3.40
CA PRO A 152 26.33 -3.31 -2.43
C PRO A 152 25.84 -3.43 -0.98
N GLN A 153 24.77 -2.71 -0.61
CA GLN A 153 24.20 -2.75 0.74
C GLN A 153 23.52 -4.09 0.99
N PHE A 154 22.75 -4.58 0.01
CA PHE A 154 22.15 -5.91 0.05
C PHE A 154 23.21 -7.02 0.10
N GLN A 155 24.27 -6.93 -0.72
CA GLN A 155 25.34 -7.93 -0.72
C GLN A 155 26.06 -8.01 0.63
N ARG A 156 26.34 -6.87 1.27
CA ARG A 156 26.90 -6.83 2.63
C ARG A 156 25.96 -7.46 3.64
N TYR A 157 24.67 -7.10 3.62
CA TYR A 157 23.66 -7.70 4.49
C TYR A 157 23.61 -9.24 4.36
N LYS A 158 23.67 -9.78 3.13
CA LYS A 158 23.67 -11.24 2.91
C LYS A 158 24.94 -11.94 3.43
N GLN A 159 26.09 -11.25 3.45
CA GLN A 159 27.30 -11.77 4.10
C GLN A 159 27.14 -11.80 5.61
N ASP A 160 26.59 -10.74 6.20
CA ASP A 160 26.35 -10.65 7.64
C ASP A 160 25.31 -11.67 8.11
N GLU A 161 24.22 -11.85 7.36
CA GLU A 161 23.20 -12.87 7.63
C GLU A 161 23.81 -14.28 7.70
N ARG A 162 24.66 -14.66 6.74
CA ARG A 162 25.36 -15.95 6.76
C ARG A 162 26.24 -16.10 7.99
N ARG A 163 27.05 -15.07 8.29
CA ARG A 163 27.91 -15.07 9.48
C ARG A 163 27.13 -15.22 10.77
N ILE A 164 25.99 -14.53 10.90
CA ILE A 164 25.10 -14.62 12.06
C ILE A 164 24.53 -16.03 12.20
N VAL A 165 24.00 -16.60 11.11
CA VAL A 165 23.45 -17.96 11.12
C VAL A 165 24.52 -18.97 11.53
N GLU A 166 25.70 -18.93 10.93
CA GLU A 166 26.82 -19.80 11.27
C GLU A 166 27.22 -19.67 12.75
N THR A 167 27.34 -18.43 13.22
CA THR A 167 27.72 -18.13 14.61
C THR A 167 26.69 -18.66 15.60
N VAL A 168 25.39 -18.38 15.38
CA VAL A 168 24.30 -18.79 16.28
C VAL A 168 24.11 -20.31 16.28
N MET A 169 24.27 -20.97 15.13
CA MET A 169 24.15 -22.42 15.03
C MET A 169 25.33 -23.15 15.69
N ALA A 170 26.52 -22.54 15.68
CA ALA A 170 27.70 -23.08 16.37
C ALA A 170 27.70 -22.84 17.89
N MET A 171 26.80 -22.00 18.42
CA MET A 171 26.75 -21.71 19.86
C MET A 171 26.30 -22.95 20.66
N PRO A 172 27.11 -23.41 21.63
CA PRO A 172 26.72 -24.51 22.52
C PRO A 172 25.66 -24.07 23.53
N VAL A 173 25.68 -22.80 23.94
CA VAL A 173 24.72 -22.19 24.87
C VAL A 173 24.28 -20.84 24.30
N ILE A 174 22.96 -20.60 24.28
CA ILE A 174 22.38 -19.35 23.79
C ILE A 174 22.30 -18.34 24.95
N PRO A 175 22.80 -17.10 24.77
CA PRO A 175 22.74 -16.07 25.80
C PRO A 175 21.30 -15.72 26.19
N GLY A 176 21.11 -15.24 27.43
CA GLY A 176 19.81 -14.71 27.88
C GLY A 176 18.71 -15.76 28.12
N GLY A 177 19.02 -17.05 28.04
CA GLY A 177 18.06 -18.13 28.33
C GLY A 177 16.95 -18.28 27.29
N VAL A 178 17.05 -17.59 26.15
CA VAL A 178 16.10 -17.71 25.05
C VAL A 178 16.41 -18.93 24.18
N SER A 179 15.44 -19.34 23.37
CA SER A 179 15.70 -20.38 22.37
C SER A 179 16.64 -19.87 21.28
N ARG A 180 17.39 -20.79 20.64
CA ARG A 180 18.27 -20.46 19.51
C ARG A 180 17.55 -19.71 18.40
N ASP A 181 16.33 -20.13 18.06
CA ASP A 181 15.53 -19.49 17.02
C ASP A 181 15.11 -18.07 17.38
N ALA A 182 14.75 -17.82 18.65
CA ALA A 182 14.42 -16.48 19.12
C ALA A 182 15.65 -15.57 19.04
N TYR A 183 16.80 -16.05 19.49
CA TYR A 183 18.07 -15.33 19.40
C TYR A 183 18.47 -15.06 17.94
N LEU A 184 18.34 -16.05 17.05
CA LEU A 184 18.63 -15.88 15.63
C LEU A 184 17.75 -14.80 15.01
N ARG A 185 16.44 -14.81 15.28
CA ARG A 185 15.52 -13.77 14.77
C ARG A 185 15.92 -12.37 15.25
N GLU A 186 16.28 -12.22 16.52
CA GLU A 186 16.74 -10.95 17.08
C GLU A 186 18.01 -10.45 16.38
N GLN A 187 19.02 -11.32 16.25
CA GLN A 187 20.27 -10.96 15.59
C GLN A 187 20.07 -10.59 14.11
N LEU A 188 19.22 -11.33 13.39
CA LEU A 188 18.88 -11.01 12.00
C LEU A 188 18.07 -9.72 11.88
N GLN A 189 17.18 -9.43 12.83
CA GLN A 189 16.44 -8.17 12.86
C GLN A 189 17.38 -6.98 13.08
N HIS A 190 18.29 -7.08 14.05
CA HIS A 190 19.31 -6.05 14.29
C HIS A 190 20.20 -5.83 13.06
N ALA A 191 20.61 -6.92 12.38
CA ALA A 191 21.40 -6.81 11.15
C ALA A 191 20.65 -6.10 10.02
N ARG A 192 19.34 -6.32 9.86
CA ARG A 192 18.51 -5.58 8.90
C ARG A 192 18.45 -4.09 9.24
N GLU A 193 18.22 -3.76 10.50
CA GLU A 193 18.17 -2.38 10.95
C GLU A 193 19.49 -1.64 10.74
N MET A 194 20.62 -2.31 10.95
CA MET A 194 21.94 -1.75 10.68
C MET A 194 22.22 -1.60 9.19
N ALA A 195 21.76 -2.56 8.37
CA ALA A 195 21.94 -2.52 6.92
C ALA A 195 21.16 -1.37 6.28
N TYR A 196 19.96 -1.04 6.78
CA TYR A 196 19.04 -0.05 6.18
C TYR A 196 18.85 1.23 7.00
N ARG A 197 19.64 1.47 8.05
CA ARG A 197 19.66 2.74 8.77
C ARG A 197 20.31 3.82 7.89
N GLN A 198 19.48 4.67 7.27
CA GLN A 198 19.88 5.93 6.64
C GLN A 198 19.09 7.07 7.29
#